data_AF-A0A0F9D481-F1
#
_entry.id   AF-A0A0F9D481-F1
#
_cell.length_a   1.000
_cell.length_b   1.000
_cell.length_c   1.000
_cell.angle_alpha   90.00
_cell.angle_beta   90.00
_cell.angle_gamma   90.00
#
_symmetry.space_group_name_H-M   'P 1'
#
loop_
_entity.id
_entity.type
_entity.pdbx_description
1 polymer ?
#
loop_
_entity_poly.entity_id
_entity_poly.type
_entity_poly.pdbx_seq_one_letter_code
_entity_poly.pdbx_strand_id
1 'polypeptide(L)'
;MTKTKNYEDLRSARWMAPDDFRSFGHRSRTMQMGYGPEDWQGKPIIAVLNTWSEAQPCHMHFKDRVEWVKRGILQAGGFPMELPALSLSENFVKPTTMLYRNMLAMEVEELLRSHPIDGAVLM
;
A
#
# COMPACT_ATOMS: atom_id res chain seq x y z
N MET A 1 -6.53 -16.21 -20.41
CA MET A 1 -5.81 -14.92 -20.21
C MET A 1 -6.77 -13.95 -19.56
N THR A 2 -6.46 -13.48 -18.36
CA THR A 2 -7.22 -12.41 -17.70
C THR A 2 -7.12 -11.14 -18.53
N LYS A 3 -8.26 -10.52 -18.83
CA LYS A 3 -8.33 -9.26 -19.58
C LYS A 3 -7.62 -8.16 -18.78
N THR A 4 -6.65 -7.49 -19.39
CA THR A 4 -5.99 -6.31 -18.81
C THR A 4 -7.05 -5.22 -18.62
N LYS A 5 -7.17 -4.69 -17.40
CA LYS A 5 -8.11 -3.62 -17.08
C LYS A 5 -7.57 -2.27 -17.54
N ASN A 6 -8.46 -1.36 -17.96
CA ASN A 6 -8.10 0.03 -18.19
C ASN A 6 -8.05 0.78 -16.85
N TYR A 7 -7.39 1.94 -16.81
CA TYR A 7 -7.29 2.76 -15.59
C TYR A 7 -8.67 3.09 -14.99
N GLU A 8 -9.64 3.42 -15.84
CA GLU A 8 -11.02 3.76 -15.42
C GLU A 8 -11.74 2.61 -14.69
N ASP A 9 -11.32 1.36 -14.96
CA ASP A 9 -11.86 0.16 -14.32
C ASP A 9 -11.15 -0.17 -12.99
N LEU A 10 -10.07 0.54 -12.67
CA LEU A 10 -9.32 0.38 -11.43
C LEU A 10 -10.06 1.05 -10.27
N ARG A 11 -9.81 0.56 -9.05
CA ARG A 11 -10.52 1.08 -7.88
C ARG A 11 -9.95 2.41 -7.40
N SER A 12 -8.66 2.64 -7.61
CA SER A 12 -8.01 3.93 -7.36
C SER A 12 -8.61 5.06 -8.19
N ALA A 13 -9.08 4.76 -9.42
CA ALA A 13 -9.71 5.76 -10.28
C ALA A 13 -10.95 6.38 -9.63
N ARG A 14 -11.70 5.64 -8.81
CA ARG A 14 -12.86 6.18 -8.08
C ARG A 14 -12.51 7.32 -7.12
N TRP A 15 -11.25 7.47 -6.74
CA TRP A 15 -10.78 8.51 -5.81
C TRP A 15 -9.98 9.59 -6.49
N MET A 16 -9.25 9.23 -7.55
CA MET A 16 -8.31 10.14 -8.19
C MET A 16 -8.89 10.77 -9.46
N ALA A 17 -9.78 10.08 -10.17
CA ALA A 17 -10.26 10.49 -11.49
C ALA A 17 -11.44 11.48 -11.49
N PRO A 18 -12.46 11.38 -10.61
CA PRO A 18 -13.61 12.28 -10.69
C PRO A 18 -13.20 13.75 -10.58
N ASP A 19 -13.88 14.60 -11.33
CA ASP A 19 -13.73 16.04 -11.22
C ASP A 19 -14.71 16.59 -10.19
N ASP A 20 -14.48 16.21 -8.93
CA ASP A 20 -15.26 16.68 -7.79
C ASP A 20 -14.38 17.18 -6.64
N PHE A 21 -14.99 17.83 -5.66
CA PHE A 21 -14.29 18.41 -4.52
C PHE A 21 -13.53 17.36 -3.67
N ARG A 22 -14.05 16.13 -3.58
CA ARG A 22 -13.43 15.06 -2.78
C ARG A 22 -12.15 14.56 -3.44
N SER A 23 -12.24 14.26 -4.73
CA SER A 23 -11.14 13.79 -5.56
C SER A 23 -10.09 14.87 -5.76
N PHE A 24 -10.50 16.14 -5.86
CA PHE A 24 -9.57 17.27 -5.78
C PHE A 24 -8.77 17.25 -4.48
N GLY A 25 -9.41 17.00 -3.34
CA GLY A 25 -8.74 16.86 -2.05
C GLY A 25 -7.70 15.74 -2.06
N HIS A 26 -8.05 14.56 -2.58
CA HIS A 26 -7.10 13.44 -2.71
C HIS A 26 -5.88 13.81 -3.55
N ARG A 27 -6.09 14.36 -4.76
CA ARG A 27 -5.01 14.83 -5.64
C ARG A 27 -4.13 15.90 -4.98
N SER A 28 -4.75 16.88 -4.34
CA SER A 28 -4.04 17.97 -3.67
C SER A 28 -3.15 17.47 -2.53
N ARG A 29 -3.64 16.53 -1.70
CA ARG A 29 -2.84 15.92 -0.64
C ARG A 29 -1.73 15.03 -1.20
N THR A 30 -1.97 14.32 -2.30
CA THR A 30 -0.91 13.58 -3.00
C THR A 30 0.20 14.50 -3.50
N MET A 31 -0.15 15.64 -4.09
CA MET A 31 0.84 16.63 -4.54
C MET A 31 1.59 17.29 -3.37
N GLN A 32 0.91 17.50 -2.24
CA GLN A 32 1.55 18.01 -1.02
C GLN A 32 2.66 17.07 -0.49
N MET A 33 2.57 15.77 -0.76
CA MET A 33 3.63 14.80 -0.40
C MET A 33 4.86 14.86 -1.32
N GLY A 34 4.86 15.73 -2.35
CA GLY A 34 5.97 15.91 -3.28
C GLY A 34 5.83 15.17 -4.60
N TYR A 35 4.66 14.58 -4.90
CA TYR A 35 4.39 13.88 -6.16
C TYR A 35 3.75 14.79 -7.21
N GLY A 36 4.19 14.69 -8.46
CA GLY A 36 3.54 15.35 -9.59
C GLY A 36 2.36 14.53 -10.13
N PRO A 37 1.43 15.15 -10.89
CA PRO A 37 0.39 14.40 -11.61
C PRO A 37 0.94 13.25 -12.47
N GLU A 38 2.11 13.44 -13.07
CA GLU A 38 2.83 12.45 -13.86
C GLU A 38 3.21 11.19 -13.08
N ASP A 39 3.26 11.24 -11.75
CA ASP A 39 3.64 10.11 -10.90
C ASP A 39 2.49 9.12 -10.67
N TRP A 40 1.24 9.59 -10.63
CA TRP A 40 0.09 8.79 -10.20
C TRP A 40 -1.10 8.81 -11.18
N GLN A 41 -1.23 9.83 -12.04
CA GLN A 41 -2.39 9.95 -12.92
C GLN A 41 -2.38 8.85 -13.99
N GLY A 42 -3.49 8.11 -14.09
CA GLY A 42 -3.61 7.03 -15.07
C GLY A 42 -2.85 5.75 -14.72
N LYS A 43 -2.22 5.67 -13.55
CA LYS A 43 -1.37 4.54 -13.13
C LYS A 43 -2.02 3.72 -12.01
N PRO A 44 -1.79 2.40 -11.95
CA PRO A 44 -2.26 1.58 -10.84
C PRO A 44 -1.52 1.96 -9.55
N ILE A 45 -2.27 2.12 -8.46
CA ILE A 45 -1.69 2.36 -7.14
C ILE A 45 -1.47 1.02 -6.45
N ILE A 46 -0.23 0.72 -6.09
CA ILE A 46 0.16 -0.58 -5.51
C ILE A 46 0.52 -0.39 -4.04
N ALA A 47 -0.24 -1.02 -3.16
CA ALA A 47 0.11 -1.05 -1.74
C ALA A 47 1.33 -1.95 -1.51
N VAL A 48 2.25 -1.49 -0.68
CA VAL A 48 3.30 -2.33 -0.10
C VAL A 48 3.01 -2.42 1.38
N LEU A 49 2.40 -3.54 1.80
CA LEU A 49 2.11 -3.77 3.21
C LEU A 49 3.39 -4.21 3.91
N ASN A 50 3.86 -3.38 4.84
CA ASN A 50 5.14 -3.60 5.50
C ASN A 50 4.93 -3.93 6.98
N THR A 51 5.31 -5.14 7.38
CA THR A 51 5.24 -5.62 8.77
C THR A 51 6.57 -5.45 9.52
N TRP A 52 7.39 -4.49 9.10
CA TRP A 52 8.64 -4.10 9.76
C TRP A 52 8.39 -3.46 11.13
N SER A 53 9.19 -3.85 12.12
CA SER A 53 9.39 -3.09 13.35
C SER A 53 10.76 -3.43 13.94
N GLU A 54 11.32 -2.53 14.75
CA GLU A 54 12.58 -2.79 15.47
C GLU A 54 12.46 -3.95 16.48
N ALA A 55 11.25 -4.30 16.88
CA ALA A 55 10.96 -5.45 17.75
C ALA A 55 10.80 -6.77 16.96
N GLN A 56 10.90 -6.76 15.63
CA GLN A 56 10.72 -7.94 14.78
C GLN A 56 12.02 -8.29 14.03
N PRO A 57 12.92 -9.09 14.64
CA PRO A 57 14.22 -9.42 14.06
C PRO A 57 14.09 -10.09 12.68
N CYS A 58 13.07 -10.93 12.50
CA CYS A 58 12.79 -11.62 11.24
C CYS A 58 12.56 -10.64 10.07
N HIS A 59 12.00 -9.45 10.33
CA HIS A 59 11.62 -8.49 9.29
C HIS A 59 12.54 -7.27 9.24
N MET A 60 13.64 -7.21 9.99
CA MET A 60 14.51 -6.02 10.07
C MET A 60 14.94 -5.48 8.71
N HIS A 61 15.21 -6.37 7.77
CA HIS A 61 15.64 -6.08 6.42
C HIS A 61 14.52 -5.50 5.51
N PHE A 62 13.26 -5.48 5.96
CA PHE A 62 12.16 -4.90 5.21
C PHE A 62 12.25 -3.37 5.09
N LYS A 63 12.90 -2.71 6.05
CA LYS A 63 13.19 -1.27 5.98
C LYS A 63 13.93 -0.89 4.70
N ASP A 64 14.84 -1.74 4.24
CA ASP A 64 15.58 -1.53 3.00
C ASP A 64 14.89 -2.20 1.81
N ARG A 65 14.31 -3.40 2.02
CA ARG A 65 13.65 -4.16 0.95
C ARG A 65 12.46 -3.42 0.35
N VAL A 66 11.72 -2.66 1.15
CA VAL A 66 10.57 -1.88 0.68
C VAL A 66 10.96 -0.92 -0.45
N GLU A 67 12.14 -0.29 -0.35
CA GLU A 67 12.61 0.65 -1.36
C GLU A 67 12.89 -0.03 -2.71
N TRP A 68 13.37 -1.27 -2.70
CA TRP A 68 13.54 -2.07 -3.92
C TRP A 68 12.20 -2.45 -4.56
N VAL A 69 11.21 -2.80 -3.74
CA VAL A 69 9.84 -3.09 -4.22
C VAL A 69 9.23 -1.83 -4.84
N LYS A 70 9.31 -0.68 -4.16
CA LYS A 70 8.83 0.62 -4.68
C LYS A 70 9.49 0.96 -6.02
N ARG A 71 10.80 0.79 -6.14
CA ARG A 71 11.54 0.99 -7.41
C ARG A 71 11.02 0.09 -8.53
N GLY A 72 10.78 -1.19 -8.25
CA GLY A 72 10.22 -2.13 -9.23
C GLY A 72 8.82 -1.71 -9.70
N ILE A 73 7.96 -1.26 -8.79
CA ILE A 73 6.62 -0.74 -9.11
C ILE A 73 6.73 0.50 -10.02
N LEU A 74 7.61 1.45 -9.69
CA LEU A 74 7.84 2.65 -10.49
C LEU A 74 8.35 2.30 -11.90
N GLN A 75 9.31 1.38 -12.00
CA GLN A 75 9.85 0.92 -13.30
C GLN A 75 8.78 0.24 -14.16
N ALA A 76 7.81 -0.44 -13.54
CA ALA A 76 6.67 -1.04 -14.22
C ALA A 76 5.54 -0.03 -14.55
N GLY A 77 5.71 1.25 -14.20
CA GLY A 77 4.72 2.31 -14.46
C GLY A 77 3.57 2.36 -13.44
N GLY A 78 3.72 1.76 -12.26
CA GLY A 78 2.78 1.89 -11.15
C GLY A 78 3.17 2.98 -10.16
N PHE A 79 2.26 3.32 -9.25
CA PHE A 79 2.49 4.25 -8.15
C PHE A 79 2.52 3.49 -6.82
N PRO A 80 3.69 3.37 -6.14
CA PRO A 80 3.77 2.62 -4.91
C PRO A 80 3.28 3.43 -3.70
N MET A 81 2.57 2.77 -2.79
CA MET A 81 2.14 3.34 -1.51
C MET A 81 2.47 2.34 -0.40
N GLU A 82 3.44 2.69 0.45
CA GLU A 82 3.74 1.86 1.63
C GLU A 82 2.69 2.08 2.72
N LEU A 83 2.14 1.00 3.23
CA LEU A 83 1.18 1.01 4.34
C LEU A 83 1.74 0.11 5.45
N PRO A 84 2.18 0.68 6.58
CA PRO A 84 2.59 -0.11 7.74
C PRO A 84 1.42 -0.96 8.25
N ALA A 85 1.70 -2.21 8.63
CA ALA A 85 0.74 -3.10 9.27
C ALA A 85 1.34 -3.67 10.55
N LEU A 86 0.49 -4.22 11.44
CA LEU A 86 0.89 -4.76 12.73
C LEU A 86 2.03 -5.78 12.59
N SER A 87 3.11 -5.51 13.30
CA SER A 87 4.29 -6.37 13.34
C SER A 87 4.16 -7.38 14.48
N LEU A 88 4.16 -8.68 14.17
CA LEU A 88 3.92 -9.78 15.12
C LEU A 88 5.16 -10.64 15.37
N SER A 89 6.06 -10.15 16.21
CA SER A 89 7.31 -10.85 16.53
C SER A 89 7.08 -12.00 17.51
N GLU A 90 7.28 -13.23 17.04
CA GLU A 90 7.14 -14.47 17.84
C GLU A 90 7.92 -14.45 19.16
N ASN A 91 9.06 -13.75 19.19
CA ASN A 91 9.92 -13.69 20.36
C ASN A 91 9.49 -12.64 21.40
N PHE A 92 8.75 -11.61 20.99
CA PHE A 92 8.48 -10.44 21.84
C PHE A 92 6.99 -10.21 22.15
N VAL A 93 6.08 -10.77 21.34
CA VAL A 93 4.64 -10.63 21.56
C VAL A 93 4.12 -11.69 22.53
N LYS A 94 3.45 -11.24 23.60
CA LYS A 94 2.80 -12.11 24.60
C LYS A 94 1.26 -11.98 24.50
N PRO A 95 0.48 -13.03 24.84
CA PRO A 95 0.91 -14.36 25.28
C PRO A 95 1.43 -15.25 24.13
N THR A 96 0.96 -15.01 22.90
CA THR A 96 1.44 -15.62 21.65
C THR A 96 0.99 -14.75 20.48
N THR A 97 1.76 -14.67 19.40
CA THR A 97 1.39 -14.00 18.14
C THR A 97 0.12 -14.55 17.52
N MET A 98 -0.19 -15.84 17.74
CA MET A 98 -1.38 -16.50 17.20
C MET A 98 -2.67 -15.81 17.66
N LEU A 99 -2.68 -15.23 18.87
CA LEU A 99 -3.81 -14.46 19.38
C LEU A 99 -4.06 -13.19 18.55
N TYR A 100 -3.00 -12.58 18.01
CA TYR A 100 -3.04 -11.32 17.26
C TYR A 100 -3.03 -11.51 15.74
N ARG A 101 -2.81 -12.72 15.23
CA ARG A 101 -2.82 -13.02 13.79
C ARG A 101 -4.11 -12.54 13.10
N ASN A 102 -5.27 -12.77 13.72
CA ASN A 102 -6.54 -12.34 13.15
C ASN A 102 -6.71 -10.82 13.19
N MET A 103 -6.12 -10.15 14.18
CA MET A 103 -6.11 -8.69 14.24
C MET A 103 -5.28 -8.10 13.09
N LEU A 104 -4.09 -8.63 12.83
CA LEU A 104 -3.30 -8.26 11.66
C LEU A 104 -4.07 -8.54 10.35
N ALA A 105 -4.76 -9.68 10.24
CA ALA A 105 -5.54 -10.00 9.05
C ALA A 105 -6.68 -8.99 8.80
N MET A 106 -7.42 -8.61 9.86
CA MET A 106 -8.48 -7.59 9.76
C MET A 106 -7.91 -6.21 9.43
N GLU A 107 -6.78 -5.83 10.03
CA GLU A 107 -6.10 -4.58 9.70
C GLU A 107 -5.67 -4.55 8.23
N VAL A 108 -5.07 -5.63 7.73
CA VAL A 108 -4.68 -5.75 6.31
C VAL A 108 -5.89 -5.65 5.38
N GLU A 109 -7.00 -6.31 5.72
CA GLU A 109 -8.25 -6.21 4.95
C GLU A 109 -8.75 -4.76 4.87
N GLU A 110 -8.77 -4.06 5.99
CA GLU A 110 -9.26 -2.68 6.05
C GLU A 110 -8.27 -1.70 5.43
N LEU A 111 -6.95 -1.87 5.60
CA LEU A 111 -5.94 -1.09 4.89
C LEU A 111 -6.16 -1.18 3.38
N LEU A 112 -6.33 -2.40 2.86
CA LEU A 112 -6.56 -2.60 1.43
C LEU A 112 -7.91 -2.01 1.01
N ARG A 113 -9.00 -2.27 1.72
CA ARG A 113 -10.37 -1.82 1.35
C ARG A 113 -10.55 -0.31 1.45
N SER A 114 -9.94 0.33 2.44
CA SER A 114 -10.12 1.74 2.79
C SER A 114 -9.03 2.67 2.26
N HIS A 115 -8.16 2.19 1.34
CA HIS A 115 -7.19 2.98 0.57
C HIS A 115 -7.37 2.80 -0.97
N PRO A 116 -6.81 3.69 -1.84
CA PRO A 116 -7.06 3.67 -3.30
C PRO A 116 -6.15 2.63 -3.93
N ILE A 117 -6.27 1.37 -3.55
CA ILE A 117 -5.26 0.34 -3.83
C ILE A 117 -5.72 -0.59 -4.92
N ASP A 118 -5.02 -0.71 -6.04
CA ASP A 118 -5.40 -1.60 -7.14
C ASP A 118 -4.77 -3.00 -7.06
N GLY A 119 -3.65 -3.10 -6.34
CA GLY A 119 -2.93 -4.33 -6.06
C GLY A 119 -2.07 -4.20 -4.82
N ALA A 120 -1.57 -5.32 -4.29
CA ALA A 120 -0.78 -5.33 -3.07
C ALA A 120 0.44 -6.24 -3.18
N VAL A 121 1.53 -5.82 -2.55
CA VAL A 121 2.69 -6.64 -2.21
C VAL A 121 2.68 -6.82 -0.69
N LEU A 122 2.70 -8.08 -0.25
CA LEU A 122 2.73 -8.43 1.17
C LEU A 122 4.17 -8.72 1.56
N MET A 123 4.72 -7.91 2.47
CA MET A 123 6.05 -8.13 3.05
C MET A 123 5.92 -8.68 4.47
#